data_AF-B6HKD0-F1
#
_entry.id   AF-B6HKD0-F1
#
_cell.length_a   1.000
_cell.length_b   1.000
_cell.length_c   1.000
_cell.angle_alpha   90.00
_cell.angle_beta   90.00
_cell.angle_gamma   90.00
#
_symmetry.space_group_name_H-M   'P 1'
#
loop_
_entity.id
_entity.type
_entity.pdbx_description
1 polymer ?
#
loop_
_entity_poly.entity_id
_entity_poly.type
_entity_poly.pdbx_seq_one_letter_code
_entity_poly.pdbx_strand_id
1 'polypeptide(L)'
;MKLNLATILATTMAVTVTAAPALEALKITTRATTVDQIDGAHTNFIDVWKEDGMNRWRWEYAGASCDDFKNAAKTTAAGRINNLQCIEEEGKTFFDSNQSVGVAGDRHIIRAMKELTGQPCCDMGLPDWGLDSCLEMFRTSDGCEFTQS
;
A
#
# COMPACT_ATOMS: atom_id res chain seq x y z
N MET A 1 80.05 36.44 0.99
CA MET A 1 79.02 36.23 2.03
C MET A 1 78.76 34.75 2.17
N LYS A 2 79.02 34.18 3.34
CA LYS A 2 78.66 32.81 3.72
C LYS A 2 78.10 32.88 5.13
N LEU A 3 76.86 32.46 5.29
CA LEU A 3 76.25 32.09 6.56
C LEU A 3 75.27 30.96 6.24
N ASN A 4 75.66 29.74 6.63
CA ASN A 4 74.79 28.58 6.67
C ASN A 4 73.89 28.70 7.90
N LEU A 5 72.59 28.40 7.77
CA LEU A 5 71.78 28.07 8.94
C LEU A 5 70.66 27.08 8.61
N ALA A 6 70.93 25.85 9.04
CA ALA A 6 70.06 24.83 9.62
C ALA A 6 68.59 24.74 9.14
N THR A 7 68.37 23.69 8.35
CA THR A 7 67.19 22.84 8.24
C THR A 7 66.29 22.82 9.49
N ILE A 8 65.04 23.28 9.33
CA ILE A 8 63.97 23.04 10.30
C ILE A 8 63.20 21.80 9.80
N LEU A 9 63.22 20.73 10.59
CA LEU A 9 62.32 19.59 10.41
C LEU A 9 60.89 20.08 10.70
N ALA A 10 60.05 20.19 9.67
CA ALA A 10 58.62 20.29 9.85
C ALA A 10 58.06 18.88 10.01
N THR A 11 57.64 18.56 11.23
CA THR A 11 56.85 17.37 11.57
C THR A 11 55.56 17.36 10.75
N THR A 12 55.43 16.41 9.83
CA THR A 12 54.17 16.11 9.14
C THR A 12 53.18 15.61 10.19
N MET A 13 52.24 16.46 10.61
CA MET A 13 51.06 15.99 11.31
C MET A 13 50.22 15.18 10.32
N ALA A 14 50.20 13.86 10.50
CA ALA A 14 49.22 13.00 9.85
C ALA A 14 47.84 13.40 10.38
N VAL A 15 47.08 14.14 9.57
CA VAL A 15 45.65 14.35 9.83
C VAL A 15 44.97 13.03 9.50
N THR A 16 44.76 12.21 10.53
CA THR A 16 43.79 11.12 10.44
C THR A 16 42.42 11.76 10.30
N VAL A 17 41.95 11.91 9.06
CA VAL A 17 40.53 12.15 8.82
C VAL A 17 39.83 10.88 9.30
N THR A 18 39.33 10.91 10.53
CA THR A 18 38.27 10.01 10.94
C THR A 18 37.12 10.28 10.00
N ALA A 19 36.99 9.45 8.96
CA ALA A 19 35.75 9.35 8.23
C ALA A 19 34.68 9.02 9.27
N ALA A 20 33.92 10.04 9.68
CA ALA A 20 32.63 9.79 10.28
C ALA A 20 31.91 8.84 9.32
N PRO A 21 31.27 7.76 9.80
CA PRO A 21 30.45 6.95 8.92
C PRO A 21 29.53 7.94 8.20
N ALA A 22 29.58 7.91 6.87
CA ALA A 22 28.59 8.60 6.08
C ALA A 22 27.27 8.19 6.72
N LEU A 23 26.49 9.17 7.17
CA LEU A 23 25.06 9.00 7.24
C LEU A 23 24.67 8.67 5.80
N GLU A 24 24.79 7.40 5.42
CA GLU A 24 23.80 6.70 4.63
C GLU A 24 22.50 7.20 5.23
N ALA A 25 21.91 8.19 4.56
CA ALA A 25 20.67 8.78 4.95
C ALA A 25 19.76 7.58 5.15
N LEU A 26 19.48 7.28 6.43
CA LEU A 26 18.41 6.39 6.81
C LEU A 26 17.24 7.00 6.06
N LYS A 27 16.87 6.40 4.93
CA LYS A 27 15.55 6.58 4.35
C LYS A 27 14.67 6.11 5.49
N ILE A 28 14.26 7.06 6.32
CA ILE A 28 13.05 6.93 7.12
C ILE A 28 12.04 6.59 6.05
N THR A 29 11.75 5.30 5.92
CA THR A 29 10.60 4.82 5.16
C THR A 29 9.43 5.39 5.93
N THR A 30 9.07 6.64 5.63
CA THR A 30 7.75 7.16 5.92
C THR A 30 6.84 6.05 5.47
N ARG A 31 6.08 5.44 6.41
CA ARG A 31 4.98 4.56 6.04
C ARG A 31 4.27 5.28 4.91
N ALA A 32 4.23 4.68 3.73
CA ALA A 32 3.36 5.15 2.67
C ALA A 32 1.99 5.32 3.34
N THR A 33 1.59 6.59 3.48
CA THR A 33 0.35 6.98 4.18
C THR A 33 -0.78 7.13 3.19
N THR A 34 -0.45 6.98 1.91
CA THR A 34 -1.31 7.06 0.74
C THR A 34 -1.13 5.77 -0.05
N VAL A 35 -2.25 5.23 -0.53
CA VAL A 35 -2.23 4.19 -1.56
C VAL A 35 -1.97 4.89 -2.89
N ASP A 36 -0.94 4.44 -3.61
CA ASP A 36 -0.68 4.93 -4.96
C ASP A 36 -1.68 4.27 -5.91
N GLN A 37 -2.53 5.08 -6.54
CA GLN A 37 -3.49 4.59 -7.53
C GLN A 37 -2.74 4.07 -8.78
N ILE A 38 -3.19 2.96 -9.34
CA ILE A 38 -2.64 2.36 -10.55
C ILE A 38 -3.62 2.55 -11.71
N ASP A 39 -3.21 3.32 -12.73
CA ASP A 39 -4.02 3.57 -13.91
C ASP A 39 -4.34 2.27 -14.65
N GLY A 40 -5.62 2.05 -14.93
CA GLY A 40 -6.11 0.85 -15.60
C GLY A 40 -6.30 -0.36 -14.67
N ALA A 41 -5.97 -0.25 -13.39
CA ALA A 41 -6.29 -1.28 -12.40
C ALA A 41 -7.79 -1.36 -12.13
N HIS A 42 -8.28 -2.57 -11.95
CA HIS A 42 -9.68 -2.85 -11.70
C HIS A 42 -9.83 -4.02 -10.74
N THR A 43 -10.93 -4.01 -10.01
CA THR A 43 -11.27 -5.06 -9.07
C THR A 43 -12.78 -5.28 -9.03
N ASN A 44 -13.17 -6.52 -8.85
CA ASN A 44 -14.56 -6.91 -8.70
C ASN A 44 -14.69 -7.80 -7.46
N PHE A 45 -15.59 -7.43 -6.56
CA PHE A 45 -15.94 -8.24 -5.41
C PHE A 45 -16.52 -9.57 -5.89
N ILE A 46 -16.08 -10.66 -5.27
CA ILE A 46 -16.55 -12.01 -5.59
C ILE A 46 -17.34 -12.57 -4.42
N ASP A 47 -16.75 -12.63 -3.23
CA ASP A 47 -17.41 -13.15 -2.05
C ASP A 47 -16.74 -12.67 -0.75
N VAL A 48 -17.48 -12.75 0.35
CA VAL A 48 -16.98 -12.61 1.71
C VAL A 48 -17.58 -13.66 2.62
N TRP A 49 -16.72 -14.45 3.27
CA TRP A 49 -17.13 -15.51 4.19
C TRP A 49 -16.37 -15.45 5.51
N LYS A 50 -16.80 -16.24 6.49
CA LYS A 50 -16.11 -16.36 7.78
C LYS A 50 -14.98 -17.36 7.68
N GLU A 51 -13.80 -16.96 8.12
CA GLU A 51 -12.62 -17.82 8.25
C GLU A 51 -11.88 -17.42 9.54
N ASP A 52 -11.67 -18.38 10.44
CA ASP A 52 -10.93 -18.19 11.70
C ASP A 52 -11.36 -16.97 12.53
N GLY A 53 -12.67 -16.70 12.59
CA GLY A 53 -13.23 -15.57 13.34
C GLY A 53 -13.05 -14.21 12.66
N MET A 54 -12.55 -14.17 11.43
CA MET A 54 -12.39 -13.00 10.57
C MET A 54 -13.30 -13.09 9.33
N ASN A 55 -13.45 -11.99 8.61
CA ASN A 55 -14.03 -11.97 7.27
C ASN A 55 -12.90 -12.24 6.26
N ARG A 56 -13.02 -13.31 5.48
CA ARG A 56 -12.19 -13.59 4.31
C ARG A 56 -12.85 -12.94 3.11
N TRP A 57 -12.16 -12.00 2.49
CA TRP A 57 -12.62 -11.26 1.32
C TRP A 57 -11.92 -11.78 0.08
N ARG A 58 -12.68 -12.05 -0.98
CA ARG A 58 -12.16 -12.38 -2.30
C ARG A 58 -12.53 -11.33 -3.33
N TRP A 59 -11.53 -10.93 -4.09
CA TRP A 59 -11.64 -9.97 -5.18
C TRP A 59 -11.04 -10.58 -6.44
N GLU A 60 -11.72 -10.50 -7.57
CA GLU A 60 -11.08 -10.64 -8.86
C GLU A 60 -10.36 -9.32 -9.15
N TYR A 61 -9.16 -9.38 -9.73
CA TYR A 61 -8.40 -8.18 -10.08
C TYR A 61 -7.70 -8.32 -11.42
N ALA A 62 -7.45 -7.19 -12.07
CA ALA A 62 -6.55 -7.08 -13.21
C ALA A 62 -6.07 -5.62 -13.40
N GLY A 63 -5.13 -5.42 -14.33
CA GLY A 63 -4.51 -4.11 -14.59
C GLY A 63 -3.53 -3.61 -13.52
N ALA A 64 -3.37 -4.34 -12.40
CA ALA A 64 -2.34 -4.14 -11.38
C ALA A 64 -1.76 -5.48 -10.94
N SER A 65 -0.59 -5.44 -10.30
CA SER A 65 0.07 -6.63 -9.79
C SER A 65 -0.50 -7.05 -8.43
N CYS A 66 -0.39 -8.33 -8.10
CA CYS A 66 -0.69 -8.86 -6.76
C CYS A 66 -0.02 -8.06 -5.63
N ASP A 67 1.21 -7.58 -5.85
CA ASP A 67 1.94 -6.84 -4.83
C ASP A 67 1.36 -5.44 -4.61
N ASP A 68 0.76 -4.82 -5.64
CA ASP A 68 0.06 -3.54 -5.49
C ASP A 68 -1.16 -3.70 -4.57
N PHE A 69 -1.96 -4.76 -4.77
CA PHE A 69 -3.09 -5.10 -3.89
C PHE A 69 -2.64 -5.38 -2.45
N LYS A 70 -1.54 -6.13 -2.28
CA LYS A 70 -0.97 -6.39 -0.95
C LYS A 70 -0.50 -5.09 -0.28
N ASN A 71 0.12 -4.20 -1.03
CA ASN A 71 0.64 -2.94 -0.52
C ASN A 71 -0.50 -1.99 -0.15
N ALA A 72 -1.52 -1.86 -1.00
CA ALA A 72 -2.73 -1.10 -0.70
C ALA A 72 -3.37 -1.58 0.61
N ALA A 73 -3.61 -2.89 0.75
CA ALA A 73 -4.18 -3.47 1.97
C ALA A 73 -3.34 -3.16 3.23
N LYS A 74 -2.01 -3.26 3.14
CA LYS A 74 -1.11 -2.95 4.26
C LYS A 74 -1.14 -1.47 4.63
N THR A 75 -1.19 -0.59 3.64
CA THR A 75 -1.22 0.88 3.81
C THR A 75 -2.51 1.33 4.49
N THR A 76 -3.67 0.88 4.00
CA THR A 76 -4.97 1.38 4.45
C THR A 76 -5.37 0.87 5.84
N ALA A 77 -4.89 -0.30 6.26
CA ALA A 77 -5.44 -1.01 7.42
C ALA A 77 -4.48 -1.17 8.60
N ALA A 78 -3.24 -0.70 8.53
CA ALA A 78 -2.26 -0.71 9.62
C ALA A 78 -2.18 -2.05 10.41
N GLY A 79 -2.28 -3.19 9.72
CA GLY A 79 -2.24 -4.54 10.31
C GLY A 79 -3.60 -5.18 10.61
N ARG A 80 -4.73 -4.52 10.29
CA ARG A 80 -6.07 -5.11 10.42
C ARG A 80 -6.46 -6.04 9.27
N ILE A 81 -5.84 -5.85 8.10
CA ILE A 81 -5.89 -6.80 6.98
C ILE A 81 -4.65 -7.69 7.06
N ASN A 82 -4.84 -9.01 6.99
CA ASN A 82 -3.76 -10.01 7.00
C ASN A 82 -4.08 -11.18 6.05
N ASN A 83 -3.25 -12.22 6.08
CA ASN A 83 -3.40 -13.43 5.25
C ASN A 83 -3.62 -13.11 3.75
N LEU A 84 -2.79 -12.22 3.22
CA LEU A 84 -2.90 -11.71 1.86
C LEU A 84 -2.41 -12.77 0.86
N GLN A 85 -3.31 -13.25 0.03
CA GLN A 85 -3.03 -14.32 -0.93
C GLN A 85 -3.46 -13.91 -2.32
N CYS A 86 -2.71 -14.36 -3.32
CA CYS A 86 -3.07 -14.18 -4.71
C CYS A 86 -3.17 -15.56 -5.34
N ILE A 87 -4.26 -15.77 -6.05
CA ILE A 87 -4.65 -17.06 -6.60
C ILE A 87 -4.88 -16.84 -8.09
N GLU A 88 -4.39 -17.76 -8.92
CA GLU A 88 -4.70 -17.79 -10.35
C GLU A 88 -5.52 -19.04 -10.64
N GLU A 89 -6.74 -18.85 -11.13
CA GLU A 89 -7.67 -19.93 -11.43
C GLU A 89 -8.35 -19.61 -12.76
N GLU A 90 -8.33 -20.58 -13.69
CA GLU A 90 -9.01 -20.47 -14.99
C GLU A 90 -8.65 -19.21 -15.81
N GLY A 91 -7.40 -18.74 -15.69
CA GLY A 91 -6.92 -17.54 -16.39
C GLY A 91 -7.38 -16.21 -15.77
N LYS A 92 -7.99 -16.27 -14.57
CA LYS A 92 -8.35 -15.11 -13.76
C LYS A 92 -7.45 -15.02 -12.54
N THR A 93 -7.22 -13.79 -12.09
CA THR A 93 -6.44 -13.50 -10.90
C THR A 93 -7.31 -13.00 -9.76
N PHE A 94 -7.16 -13.61 -8.59
CA PHE A 94 -7.91 -13.32 -7.39
C PHE A 94 -7.00 -12.86 -6.26
N PHE A 95 -7.45 -11.88 -5.50
CA PHE A 95 -6.82 -11.39 -4.30
C PHE A 95 -7.71 -11.70 -3.10
N ASP A 96 -7.16 -12.49 -2.19
CA ASP A 96 -7.81 -12.85 -0.97
C ASP A 96 -7.15 -12.16 0.24
N SER A 97 -7.95 -11.80 1.23
CA SER A 97 -7.45 -11.23 2.49
C SER A 97 -8.36 -11.50 3.68
N ASN A 98 -7.79 -11.59 4.88
CA ASN A 98 -8.54 -11.70 6.13
C ASN A 98 -8.62 -10.33 6.78
N GLN A 99 -9.80 -9.99 7.27
CA GLN A 99 -10.09 -8.71 7.89
C GLN A 99 -10.92 -8.92 9.16
N SER A 100 -10.68 -8.09 10.18
CA SER A 100 -11.51 -8.07 11.38
C SER A 100 -12.99 -7.91 11.03
N VAL A 101 -13.85 -8.69 11.66
CA VAL A 101 -15.30 -8.64 11.43
C VAL A 101 -15.89 -7.28 11.78
N GLY A 102 -16.80 -6.80 10.93
CA GLY A 102 -17.66 -5.65 11.19
C GLY A 102 -17.26 -4.41 10.39
N VAL A 103 -18.13 -3.39 10.45
CA VAL A 103 -18.12 -2.21 9.58
C VAL A 103 -16.74 -1.55 9.47
N ALA A 104 -16.03 -1.39 10.59
CA ALA A 104 -14.70 -0.77 10.55
C ALA A 104 -13.71 -1.57 9.71
N GLY A 105 -13.73 -2.90 9.82
CA GLY A 105 -12.87 -3.77 9.05
C GLY A 105 -13.24 -3.79 7.57
N ASP A 106 -14.51 -3.99 7.28
CA ASP A 106 -15.03 -4.04 5.92
C ASP A 106 -14.72 -2.73 5.15
N ARG A 107 -14.83 -1.57 5.83
CA ARG A 107 -14.43 -0.27 5.27
C ARG A 107 -12.96 -0.20 4.90
N HIS A 108 -12.05 -0.82 5.65
CA HIS A 108 -10.62 -0.78 5.35
C HIS A 108 -10.28 -1.51 4.06
N ILE A 109 -10.83 -2.70 3.84
CA ILE A 109 -10.54 -3.47 2.63
C ILE A 109 -11.20 -2.83 1.40
N ILE A 110 -12.46 -2.38 1.51
CA ILE A 110 -13.14 -1.65 0.44
C ILE A 110 -12.35 -0.39 0.05
N ARG A 111 -11.90 0.38 1.05
CA ARG A 111 -11.07 1.57 0.83
C ARG A 111 -9.75 1.24 0.13
N ALA A 112 -9.06 0.18 0.55
CA ALA A 112 -7.80 -0.23 -0.08
C ALA A 112 -7.98 -0.53 -1.57
N MET A 113 -9.04 -1.27 -1.91
CA MET A 113 -9.36 -1.62 -3.30
C MET A 113 -9.74 -0.39 -4.12
N LYS A 114 -10.59 0.49 -3.56
CA LYS A 114 -11.05 1.73 -4.21
C LYS A 114 -9.90 2.72 -4.45
N GLU A 115 -9.05 2.97 -3.45
CA GLU A 115 -7.94 3.92 -3.58
C GLU A 115 -6.86 3.39 -4.54
N LEU A 116 -6.63 2.07 -4.58
CA LEU A 116 -5.68 1.48 -5.52
C LEU A 116 -6.16 1.56 -6.97
N THR A 117 -7.43 1.21 -7.21
CA THR A 117 -7.97 1.11 -8.58
C THR A 117 -8.49 2.44 -9.11
N GLY A 118 -8.93 3.33 -8.21
CA GLY A 118 -9.69 4.54 -8.56
C GLY A 118 -11.10 4.26 -9.08
N GLN A 119 -11.45 2.99 -9.28
CA GLN A 119 -12.70 2.53 -9.88
C GLN A 119 -13.93 3.01 -9.07
N PRO A 120 -15.01 3.51 -9.68
CA PRO A 120 -16.23 3.89 -8.97
C PRO A 120 -16.76 2.76 -8.08
N CYS A 121 -17.26 3.08 -6.88
CA CYS A 121 -17.85 2.10 -5.96
C CYS A 121 -18.92 1.21 -6.62
N CYS A 122 -19.68 1.80 -7.55
CA CYS A 122 -20.76 1.13 -8.30
C CYS A 122 -20.26 0.04 -9.25
N ASP A 123 -19.02 0.15 -9.71
CA ASP A 123 -18.43 -0.77 -10.68
C ASP A 123 -17.69 -1.92 -9.99
N MET A 124 -17.46 -1.83 -8.67
CA MET A 124 -16.66 -2.81 -7.91
C MET A 124 -17.42 -4.10 -7.58
N GLY A 125 -18.68 -4.24 -8.02
CA GLY A 125 -19.49 -5.45 -7.78
C GLY A 125 -19.84 -5.71 -6.32
N LEU A 126 -19.76 -4.69 -5.46
CA LEU A 126 -20.00 -4.80 -4.03
C LEU A 126 -21.45 -5.25 -3.73
N PRO A 127 -21.68 -6.03 -2.66
CA PRO A 127 -23.04 -6.26 -2.16
C PRO A 127 -23.60 -4.94 -1.60
N ASP A 128 -24.92 -4.81 -1.52
CA ASP A 128 -25.61 -3.55 -1.15
C ASP A 128 -25.00 -2.85 0.08
N TRP A 129 -24.76 -3.59 1.18
CA TRP A 129 -24.18 -3.03 2.41
C TRP A 129 -22.72 -2.56 2.23
N GLY A 130 -21.96 -3.21 1.35
CA GLY A 130 -20.60 -2.84 1.00
C GLY A 130 -20.57 -1.63 0.09
N LEU A 131 -21.50 -1.56 -0.87
CA LEU A 131 -21.70 -0.43 -1.76
C LEU A 131 -22.08 0.83 -0.95
N ASP A 132 -23.06 0.72 -0.06
CA ASP A 132 -23.45 1.81 0.84
C ASP A 132 -22.26 2.32 1.66
N SER A 133 -21.45 1.40 2.20
CA SER A 133 -20.25 1.73 2.96
C SER A 133 -19.20 2.44 2.11
N CYS A 134 -19.01 2.00 0.86
CA CYS A 134 -18.10 2.62 -0.11
C CYS A 134 -18.57 4.04 -0.45
N LEU A 135 -19.84 4.19 -0.84
CA LEU A 135 -20.43 5.49 -1.15
C LEU A 135 -20.36 6.42 0.05
N GLU A 136 -20.64 5.96 1.28
CA GLU A 136 -20.50 6.79 2.48
C GLU A 136 -19.07 7.31 2.68
N MET A 137 -18.05 6.48 2.42
CA MET A 137 -16.65 6.89 2.51
C MET A 137 -16.24 7.91 1.43
N PHE A 138 -16.85 7.80 0.24
CA PHE A 138 -16.42 8.53 -0.97
C PHE A 138 -17.53 9.42 -1.57
N ARG A 139 -18.50 9.87 -0.77
CA ARG A 139 -19.71 10.61 -1.22
C ARG A 139 -19.46 11.81 -2.14
N THR A 140 -18.27 12.39 -2.12
CA THR A 140 -17.91 13.55 -2.95
C THR A 140 -17.41 13.17 -4.35
N SER A 141 -16.99 11.93 -4.57
CA SER A 141 -16.45 11.45 -5.86
C SER A 141 -17.34 10.42 -6.55
N ASP A 142 -18.23 9.76 -5.81
CA ASP A 142 -18.98 8.60 -6.31
C ASP A 142 -20.49 8.77 -6.10
N GLY A 143 -21.26 8.50 -7.16
CA GLY A 143 -22.71 8.38 -7.13
C GLY A 143 -23.14 7.31 -8.14
N CYS A 144 -23.99 6.37 -7.70
CA CYS A 144 -24.52 5.35 -8.60
C CYS A 144 -25.81 5.87 -9.24
N GLU A 145 -25.84 5.96 -10.57
CA GLU A 145 -27.09 6.05 -11.29
C GLU A 145 -27.76 4.66 -11.21
N PHE A 146 -28.60 4.46 -10.21
CA PHE A 146 -29.47 3.28 -10.18
C PHE A 146 -30.48 3.42 -11.32
N THR A 147 -30.20 2.82 -12.47
CA THR A 147 -31.24 2.57 -13.47
C THR A 147 -32.22 1.59 -12.83
N GLN A 148 -33.32 2.12 -12.31
CA GLN A 148 -34.49 1.31 -11.90
C GLN A 148 -34.87 0.45 -13.11
N SER A 149 -34.77 -0.86 -12.95
CA SER A 149 -35.31 -1.85 -13.88
C SER A 149 -36.54 -2.50 -13.27
#